data_AF-A0A0Q8EDY1-F1
#
_entry.id   AF-A0A0Q8EDY1-F1
#
_cell.length_a   1.000
_cell.length_b   1.000
_cell.length_c   1.000
_cell.angle_alpha   90.00
_cell.angle_beta   90.00
_cell.angle_gamma   90.00
#
_symmetry.space_group_name_H-M   'P 1'
#
loop_
_entity.id
_entity.type
_entity.pdbx_description
1 polymer ?
#
loop_
_entity_poly.entity_id
_entity_poly.type
_entity_poly.pdbx_seq_one_letter_code
_entity_poly.pdbx_strand_id
1 'polypeptide(L)'
;MSALPRSSLEGHPPTSRLRLAELAPAVSGSGAPKVVAEGVPTAVRPDDQTGDGRYPIAWLTITAPRGATPTATSICACGRNLFAAGHHKALALIADHTDHKTRCPLRITQERTAS
;
A
#
# COMPACT_ATOMS: atom_id res chain seq x y z
N MET A 1 34.89 -18.07 -12.23
CA MET A 1 33.76 -18.94 -11.86
C MET A 1 32.60 -18.02 -11.50
N SER A 2 31.67 -17.87 -12.44
CA SER A 2 30.56 -16.92 -12.34
C SER A 2 29.37 -17.59 -11.65
N ALA A 3 28.73 -16.89 -10.72
CA ALA A 3 27.42 -17.26 -10.19
C ALA A 3 26.47 -16.06 -10.36
N LEU A 4 25.52 -16.22 -11.27
CA LEU A 4 24.29 -15.43 -11.42
C LEU A 4 23.13 -16.45 -11.42
N PRO A 5 21.87 -16.00 -11.33
CA PRO A 5 21.07 -15.74 -10.14
C PRO A 5 20.07 -16.88 -9.88
N ARG A 6 19.43 -16.94 -8.70
CA ARG A 6 18.28 -17.84 -8.49
C ARG A 6 17.00 -17.02 -8.41
N SER A 7 16.39 -16.76 -9.56
CA SER A 7 14.96 -16.49 -9.67
C SER A 7 14.28 -17.80 -10.08
N SER A 8 13.35 -18.29 -9.27
CA SER A 8 12.34 -19.25 -9.73
C SER A 8 11.07 -19.03 -8.93
N LEU A 9 10.12 -18.33 -9.54
CA LEU A 9 8.72 -18.33 -9.15
C LEU A 9 7.93 -18.42 -10.46
N GLU A 10 7.69 -19.64 -10.91
CA GLU A 10 6.72 -19.92 -11.96
C GLU A 10 5.58 -20.79 -11.41
N GLY A 11 4.35 -20.37 -11.78
CA GLY A 11 3.11 -21.14 -11.81
C GLY A 11 2.05 -20.66 -10.79
N HIS A 12 0.80 -20.37 -11.11
CA HIS A 12 -0.05 -20.36 -12.33
C HIS A 12 -1.41 -19.67 -11.93
N PRO A 13 -2.33 -19.33 -12.87
CA PRO A 13 -3.36 -18.28 -12.70
C PRO A 13 -4.57 -18.65 -11.81
N PRO A 14 -5.39 -17.66 -11.37
CA PRO A 14 -6.56 -17.91 -10.54
C PRO A 14 -7.77 -18.22 -11.41
N THR A 15 -8.27 -19.45 -11.39
CA THR A 15 -9.64 -19.74 -11.85
C THR A 15 -10.22 -20.92 -11.09
N SER A 16 -10.81 -20.65 -9.92
CA SER A 16 -11.92 -21.48 -9.44
C SER A 16 -13.21 -20.73 -9.72
N ARG A 17 -13.83 -21.02 -10.89
CA ARG A 17 -15.25 -20.71 -11.10
C ARG A 17 -16.02 -21.58 -10.11
N LEU A 18 -16.36 -21.03 -8.96
CA LEU A 18 -17.39 -21.63 -8.13
C LEU A 18 -18.70 -21.52 -8.92
N ARG A 19 -19.19 -22.68 -9.37
CA ARG A 19 -20.50 -22.86 -10.00
C ARG A 19 -21.57 -22.17 -9.14
N LEU A 20 -22.27 -21.22 -9.75
CA LEU A 20 -23.55 -20.70 -9.27
C LEU A 20 -24.54 -21.88 -9.27
N ALA A 21 -25.03 -22.28 -8.10
CA ALA A 21 -26.11 -23.25 -8.00
C ALA A 21 -27.42 -22.56 -8.42
N GLU A 22 -28.02 -23.05 -9.51
CA GLU A 22 -29.33 -22.61 -9.97
C GLU A 22 -30.41 -23.07 -8.97
N LEU A 23 -31.09 -22.12 -8.34
CA LEU A 23 -32.21 -22.37 -7.42
C LEU A 23 -33.51 -22.49 -8.23
N ALA A 24 -34.17 -23.65 -8.14
CA ALA A 24 -35.47 -23.94 -8.74
C ALA A 24 -36.62 -23.11 -8.12
N PRO A 25 -37.78 -22.95 -8.81
CA PRO A 25 -38.83 -22.02 -8.42
C PRO A 25 -39.56 -22.42 -7.14
N ALA A 26 -39.94 -21.42 -6.34
CA ALA A 26 -40.58 -21.55 -5.04
C ALA A 26 -42.04 -22.02 -5.13
N VAL A 27 -42.44 -22.93 -4.23
CA VAL A 27 -43.85 -23.14 -3.87
C VAL A 27 -44.29 -22.05 -2.90
N SER A 28 -45.48 -21.51 -3.16
CA SER A 28 -46.10 -20.38 -2.49
C SER A 28 -46.50 -20.71 -1.04
N GLY A 29 -46.11 -19.85 -0.10
CA GLY A 29 -46.50 -19.91 1.31
C GLY A 29 -46.60 -18.49 1.86
N SER A 30 -47.84 -18.02 2.04
CA SER A 30 -48.19 -16.71 2.58
C SER A 30 -47.71 -16.56 4.04
N GLY A 31 -46.75 -15.68 4.27
CA GLY A 31 -46.40 -15.13 5.57
C GLY A 31 -45.94 -13.67 5.39
N ALA A 32 -46.52 -12.75 6.17
CA ALA A 32 -46.24 -11.32 6.06
C ALA A 32 -44.72 -11.02 6.12
N PRO A 33 -44.17 -10.17 5.22
CA PRO A 33 -42.74 -9.90 5.22
C PRO A 33 -42.36 -9.06 6.44
N LYS A 34 -41.49 -9.64 7.28
CA LYS A 34 -40.74 -8.93 8.32
C LYS A 34 -39.85 -7.90 7.63
N VAL A 35 -40.06 -6.62 7.95
CA VAL A 35 -39.29 -5.48 7.43
C VAL A 35 -37.79 -5.70 7.61
N VAL A 36 -37.06 -5.56 6.50
CA VAL A 36 -35.59 -5.57 6.44
C VAL A 36 -35.08 -4.23 6.99
N ALA A 37 -34.30 -4.25 8.07
CA ALA A 37 -33.49 -3.11 8.42
C ALA A 37 -32.35 -3.02 7.40
N GLU A 38 -32.27 -1.93 6.64
CA GLU A 38 -31.10 -1.64 5.82
C GLU A 38 -29.88 -1.53 6.76
N GLY A 39 -28.96 -2.49 6.65
CA GLY A 39 -27.71 -2.46 7.39
C GLY A 39 -26.84 -1.30 6.90
N VAL A 40 -26.48 -0.39 7.82
CA VAL A 40 -25.51 0.68 7.55
C VAL A 40 -24.17 0.06 7.18
N PRO A 41 -23.53 0.45 6.06
CA PRO A 41 -22.16 0.03 5.78
C PRO A 41 -21.20 0.55 6.87
N THR A 42 -20.66 -0.37 7.69
CA THR A 42 -19.62 -0.09 8.70
C THR A 42 -18.22 0.12 8.10
N ALA A 43 -18.07 -0.02 6.77
CA ALA A 43 -16.80 0.20 6.12
C ALA A 43 -16.65 1.68 5.75
N VAL A 44 -15.74 2.38 6.43
CA VAL A 44 -15.25 3.70 6.01
C VAL A 44 -14.70 3.55 4.59
N ARG A 45 -15.36 4.17 3.62
CA ARG A 45 -14.80 4.30 2.27
C ARG A 45 -13.44 4.97 2.39
N PRO A 46 -12.39 4.48 1.70
CA PRO A 46 -11.16 5.25 1.56
C PRO A 46 -11.55 6.64 1.11
N ASP A 47 -11.11 7.65 1.86
CA ASP A 47 -11.30 9.03 1.48
C ASP A 47 -10.69 9.20 0.08
N ASP A 48 -11.50 9.56 -0.90
CA ASP A 48 -11.02 10.07 -2.17
C ASP A 48 -10.42 11.43 -1.87
N GLN A 49 -9.20 11.41 -1.32
CA GLN A 49 -8.35 12.57 -1.23
C GLN A 49 -8.22 13.07 -2.65
N THR A 50 -9.02 14.08 -2.99
CA THR A 50 -8.92 14.83 -4.25
C THR A 50 -7.59 15.55 -4.18
N GLY A 51 -6.53 14.82 -4.50
CA GLY A 51 -5.18 15.28 -4.33
C GLY A 51 -4.94 16.44 -5.29
N ASP A 52 -4.17 17.42 -4.83
CA ASP A 52 -3.76 18.63 -5.55
C ASP A 52 -2.88 18.35 -6.79
N GLY A 53 -2.98 17.17 -7.41
CA GLY A 53 -2.05 16.62 -8.39
C GLY A 53 -0.70 16.20 -7.79
N ARG A 54 -0.51 16.37 -6.47
CA ARG A 54 0.75 16.10 -5.77
C ARG A 54 0.73 14.70 -5.16
N TYR A 55 1.35 13.75 -5.85
CA TYR A 55 1.55 12.40 -5.32
C TYR A 55 2.82 12.34 -4.46
N PRO A 56 2.80 11.64 -3.31
CA PRO A 56 4.02 11.39 -2.55
C PRO A 56 4.98 10.56 -3.41
N ILE A 57 6.23 11.03 -3.57
CA ILE A 57 7.28 10.33 -4.34
C ILE A 57 8.32 9.63 -3.44
N ALA A 58 8.25 9.85 -2.13
CA ALA A 58 9.20 9.33 -1.16
C ALA A 58 8.45 8.86 0.08
N TRP A 59 8.81 7.66 0.56
CA TRP A 59 8.25 7.00 1.72
C TRP A 59 9.35 6.68 2.73
N LEU A 60 9.00 6.82 4.00
CA LEU A 60 9.85 6.48 5.14
C LEU A 60 9.07 5.56 6.06
N THR A 61 9.60 4.37 6.32
CA THR A 61 9.05 3.42 7.29
C THR A 61 9.98 3.38 8.49
N ILE A 62 9.44 3.55 9.69
CA ILE A 62 10.18 3.47 10.95
C ILE A 62 9.52 2.40 11.81
N THR A 63 10.32 1.45 12.28
CA THR A 63 9.88 0.41 13.20
C THR A 63 10.70 0.53 14.47
N ALA A 64 10.06 0.91 15.59
CA ALA A 64 10.72 1.10 16.88
C ALA A 64 9.92 0.40 18.00
N PRO A 65 9.99 -0.94 18.11
CA PRO A 65 9.35 -1.68 19.19
C PRO A 65 10.03 -1.36 20.53
N ARG A 66 9.27 -1.42 21.63
CA ARG A 66 9.85 -1.24 22.97
C ARG A 66 10.92 -2.29 23.25
N GLY A 67 12.11 -1.85 23.68
CA GLY A 67 13.23 -2.72 24.03
C GLY A 67 13.97 -3.36 22.84
N ALA A 68 13.58 -3.04 21.59
CA ALA A 68 14.22 -3.55 20.39
C ALA A 68 15.03 -2.47 19.66
N THR A 69 15.96 -2.91 18.82
CA THR A 69 16.73 -2.02 17.95
C THR A 69 15.81 -1.40 16.89
N PRO A 70 15.72 -0.06 16.79
CA PRO A 70 14.87 0.56 15.79
C PRO A 70 15.44 0.36 14.39
N THR A 71 14.55 0.28 13.41
CA THR A 71 14.90 0.24 12.00
C THR A 71 14.19 1.36 11.24
N ALA A 72 14.82 1.83 10.18
CA ALA A 72 14.26 2.79 9.26
C ALA A 72 14.55 2.36 7.82
N THR A 73 13.56 2.51 6.95
CA THR A 73 13.67 2.26 5.50
C THR A 73 13.18 3.50 4.77
N SER A 74 14.01 4.05 3.88
CA SER A 74 13.66 5.19 3.02
C SER A 74 13.64 4.75 1.57
N ILE A 75 12.50 4.92 0.90
CA ILE A 75 12.33 4.60 -0.52
C ILE A 75 11.88 5.86 -1.25
N CYS A 76 12.47 6.15 -2.40
CA CYS A 76 12.03 7.22 -3.29
C CYS A 76 11.92 6.73 -4.73
N ALA A 77 10.95 7.25 -5.46
CA ALA A 77 10.71 6.95 -6.87
C ALA A 77 11.89 7.34 -7.79
N CYS A 78 12.84 8.16 -7.32
CA CYS A 78 14.09 8.41 -8.03
C CYS A 78 15.07 7.22 -8.03
N GLY A 79 14.74 6.12 -7.35
CA GLY A 79 15.56 4.92 -7.21
C GLY A 79 16.33 4.82 -5.90
N ARG A 80 16.23 5.82 -5.00
CA ARG A 80 16.85 5.74 -3.67
C ARG A 80 16.12 4.69 -2.82
N ASN A 81 16.85 3.70 -2.32
CA ASN A 81 16.36 2.72 -1.36
C ASN A 81 17.43 2.47 -0.30
N LEU A 82 17.20 2.96 0.92
CA LEU A 82 18.14 2.89 2.03
C LEU A 82 17.49 2.23 3.25
N PHE A 83 18.29 1.45 3.97
CA PHE A 83 17.90 0.82 5.21
C PHE A 83 18.92 1.13 6.30
N ALA A 84 18.44 1.39 7.51
CA ALA A 84 19.25 1.60 8.69
C ALA A 84 18.67 0.84 9.88
N ALA A 85 19.55 0.25 10.70
CA ALA A 85 19.21 -0.35 11.98
C ALA A 85 20.08 0.28 13.09
N GLY A 86 19.47 0.48 14.26
CA GLY A 86 20.09 1.13 15.41
C GLY A 86 19.73 2.60 15.52
N HIS A 87 19.66 3.09 16.76
CA HIS A 87 19.16 4.43 17.11
C HIS A 87 19.83 5.54 16.28
N HIS A 88 21.17 5.63 16.32
CA HIS A 88 21.90 6.69 15.62
C HIS A 88 21.71 6.62 14.10
N LYS A 89 21.78 5.42 13.51
CA LYS A 89 21.66 5.25 12.06
C LYS A 89 20.23 5.52 11.59
N ALA A 90 19.22 5.10 12.36
CA ALA A 90 17.83 5.39 12.08
C ALA A 90 17.56 6.90 12.10
N LEU A 91 18.04 7.62 13.12
CA LEU A 91 17.92 9.09 13.18
C LEU A 91 18.62 9.78 12.01
N ALA A 92 19.83 9.33 11.66
CA ALA A 92 20.54 9.86 10.50
C ALA A 92 19.76 9.63 9.20
N LEU A 93 19.18 8.44 9.01
CA LEU A 93 18.38 8.14 7.83
C LEU A 93 17.07 8.95 7.78
N ILE A 94 16.45 9.25 8.92
CA ILE A 94 15.26 10.11 8.99
C ILE A 94 15.61 11.55 8.55
N ALA A 95 16.73 12.09 9.04
CA ALA A 95 17.20 13.42 8.65
C ALA A 95 17.53 13.48 7.14
N ASP A 96 18.27 12.48 6.65
CA ASP A 96 18.63 12.34 5.25
C ASP A 96 17.40 12.18 4.34
N HIS A 97 16.39 11.41 4.75
CA HIS A 97 15.14 11.29 4.00
C HIS A 97 14.43 12.64 3.85
N THR A 98 14.39 13.42 4.94
CA THR A 98 13.75 14.75 4.98
C THR A 98 14.44 15.72 4.02
N ASP A 99 15.77 15.71 4.02
CA ASP A 99 16.59 16.48 3.11
C ASP A 99 16.37 16.06 1.65
N HIS A 100 16.47 14.75 1.39
CA HIS A 100 16.34 14.19 0.06
C HIS A 100 14.98 14.50 -0.58
N LYS A 101 13.89 14.48 0.20
CA LYS A 101 12.55 14.81 -0.31
C LYS A 101 12.49 16.19 -0.96
N THR A 102 13.27 17.16 -0.49
CA THR A 102 13.32 18.52 -1.04
C THR A 102 14.25 18.67 -2.24
N ARG A 103 15.32 17.85 -2.29
CA ARG A 103 16.35 17.90 -3.33
C ARG A 103 16.19 16.83 -4.40
N CYS A 104 15.14 16.01 -4.31
CA CYS A 104 14.92 14.90 -5.23
C CYS A 104 14.72 15.44 -6.66
N PRO A 105 15.55 15.03 -7.64
CA PRO A 105 15.46 15.53 -9.02
C PRO A 105 14.10 15.29 -9.65
N LEU A 106 13.45 14.17 -9.30
CA LEU A 106 12.11 13.84 -9.76
C LEU A 106 11.07 14.86 -9.27
N ARG A 107 11.19 15.32 -8.02
CA ARG A 107 10.32 16.35 -7.44
C ARG A 107 10.49 17.69 -8.15
N ILE A 108 11.75 18.12 -8.32
CA ILE A 108 12.08 19.40 -8.95
C ILE A 108 11.57 19.44 -10.39
N THR A 109 11.64 18.32 -11.11
CA THR A 109 11.13 18.20 -12.48
C THR A 109 9.60 18.31 -12.52
N GLN A 110 8.90 17.64 -11.60
CA GLN A 110 7.44 17.72 -11.49
C GLN A 110 6.96 19.15 -11.18
N GLU A 111 7.64 19.85 -10.25
CA GLU A 111 7.31 21.23 -9.88
C GLU A 111 7.50 22.20 -11.07
N ARG A 112 8.52 22.00 -11.91
CA ARG A 112 8.72 22.78 -13.15
C ARG A 112 7.62 22.51 -14.19
N THR A 113 7.16 21.27 -14.32
CA THR A 113 6.13 20.90 -15.32
C THR A 113 4.71 21.29 -14.91
N ALA A 114 4.49 21.63 -13.64
CA ALA A 114 3.19 22.03 -13.10
C ALA A 114 3.02 23.57 -12.99
N SER A 115 4.03 24.35 -13.43
CA SER A 115 4.02 25.82 -13.45
C SER A 115 3.80 26.35 -14.86
#